data_AF-A0AAE5HV96-F1
#
_entry.id   AF-A0AAE5HV96-F1
#
_cell.length_a   1.000
_cell.length_b   1.000
_cell.length_c   1.000
_cell.angle_alpha   90.00
_cell.angle_beta   90.00
_cell.angle_gamma   90.00
#
_symmetry.space_group_name_H-M   'P 1'
#
loop_
_entity.id
_entity.type
_entity.pdbx_description
1 polymer ?
#
loop_
_entity_poly.entity_id
_entity_poly.type
_entity_poly.pdbx_seq_one_letter_code
_entity_poly.pdbx_strand_id
1 'polypeptide(L)'
;MAMYDSDAEISRKIYALVAKSEREAKKAVTQVANMYEVALINNTPRDTGNAVSTVKQSNFKSGLTLPQKEVGYKSWYIHFPEVGTKVFGKVRQPPQHFQAKTMEQMRKPALNIYKEAIRRTLK
;
A
#
# COMPACT_ATOMS: atom_id res chain seq x y z
N MET A 1 -2.21 21.44 -1.89
CA MET A 1 -2.63 21.37 -0.46
C MET A 1 -3.07 19.93 -0.17
N ALA A 2 -2.68 19.32 0.96
CA ALA A 2 -3.07 17.99 1.46
C ALA A 2 -2.18 16.74 1.14
N MET A 3 -0.89 16.89 0.83
CA MET A 3 0.06 15.75 0.85
C MET A 3 0.66 15.48 2.24
N TYR A 4 0.70 16.49 3.11
CA TYR A 4 1.39 16.41 4.41
C TYR A 4 0.49 15.90 5.55
N ASP A 5 -0.81 16.16 5.48
CA ASP A 5 -1.72 15.84 6.61
C ASP A 5 -2.08 14.35 6.70
N SER A 6 -2.22 13.66 5.55
CA SER A 6 -2.76 12.29 5.55
C SER A 6 -1.80 11.25 6.13
N ASP A 7 -0.52 11.28 5.76
CA ASP A 7 0.43 10.23 6.18
C ASP A 7 0.88 10.43 7.63
N ALA A 8 1.00 11.68 8.06
CA ALA A 8 1.21 12.04 9.46
C ALA A 8 -0.01 11.67 10.31
N GLU A 9 -1.24 11.90 9.83
CA GLU A 9 -2.46 11.44 10.50
C GLU A 9 -2.52 9.92 10.61
N ILE A 10 -2.23 9.19 9.54
CA ILE A 10 -2.20 7.72 9.55
C ILE A 10 -1.20 7.25 10.60
N SER A 11 0.04 7.78 10.58
CA SER A 11 1.09 7.43 11.54
C SER A 11 0.63 7.67 12.99
N ARG A 12 0.13 8.88 13.30
CA ARG A 12 -0.37 9.24 14.63
C ARG A 12 -1.49 8.31 15.10
N LYS A 13 -2.39 7.92 14.18
CA LYS A 13 -3.49 7.01 14.49
C LYS A 13 -3.02 5.60 14.79
N ILE A 14 -2.04 5.10 14.04
CA ILE A 14 -1.42 3.80 14.33
C ILE A 14 -0.71 3.84 15.69
N TYR A 15 0.04 4.91 16.00
CA TYR A 15 0.64 5.08 17.32
C TYR A 15 -0.40 5.01 18.45
N ALA A 16 -1.51 5.74 18.30
CA ALA A 16 -2.60 5.71 19.28
C ALA A 16 -3.22 4.32 19.43
N LEU A 17 -3.37 3.57 18.33
CA LEU A 17 -3.84 2.19 18.36
C LEU A 17 -2.84 1.27 19.08
N VAL A 18 -1.55 1.34 18.75
CA VAL A 18 -0.52 0.50 19.40
C VAL A 18 -0.48 0.76 20.90
N ALA A 19 -0.55 2.02 21.32
CA ALA A 19 -0.57 2.39 22.74
C ALA A 19 -1.77 1.84 23.51
N LYS A 20 -2.87 1.52 22.83
CA LYS A 20 -4.10 0.99 23.45
C LYS A 20 -4.26 -0.52 23.28
N SER A 21 -3.98 -1.03 22.08
CA SER A 21 -4.13 -2.42 21.69
C SER A 21 -3.30 -2.72 20.43
N GLU A 22 -2.15 -3.36 20.63
CA GLU A 22 -1.31 -3.84 19.52
C GLU A 22 -2.08 -4.79 18.58
N ARG A 23 -3.01 -5.59 19.13
CA ARG A 23 -3.86 -6.50 18.36
C ARG A 23 -4.75 -5.74 17.37
N GLU A 24 -5.43 -4.68 17.83
CA GLU A 24 -6.28 -3.86 16.95
C GLU A 24 -5.44 -3.06 15.94
N ALA A 25 -4.25 -2.60 16.33
CA ALA A 25 -3.31 -1.98 15.39
C ALA A 25 -2.89 -2.95 14.27
N LYS A 26 -2.51 -4.20 14.60
CA LYS A 26 -2.16 -5.24 13.61
C LYS A 26 -3.35 -5.58 12.72
N LYS A 27 -4.56 -5.65 13.28
CA LYS A 27 -5.79 -5.90 12.51
C LYS A 27 -6.05 -4.78 11.50
N ALA A 28 -5.95 -3.52 11.91
CA ALA A 28 -6.11 -2.36 11.02
C ALA A 28 -5.06 -2.36 9.90
N VAL A 29 -3.78 -2.60 10.22
CA VAL A 29 -2.70 -2.71 9.22
C VAL A 29 -2.96 -3.85 8.23
N THR A 30 -3.46 -5.00 8.70
CA THR A 30 -3.82 -6.12 7.82
C THR A 30 -4.98 -5.77 6.89
N GLN A 31 -6.00 -5.07 7.38
CA GLN A 31 -7.12 -4.62 6.55
C GLN A 31 -6.65 -3.66 5.45
N VAL A 32 -5.79 -2.70 5.78
CA VAL A 32 -5.20 -1.78 4.80
C VAL A 32 -4.36 -2.54 3.79
N ALA A 33 -3.52 -3.48 4.23
CA ALA A 33 -2.70 -4.31 3.35
C ALA A 33 -3.53 -5.14 2.36
N ASN A 34 -4.63 -5.75 2.82
CA ASN A 34 -5.55 -6.50 1.96
C ASN A 34 -6.20 -5.62 0.89
N MET A 35 -6.68 -4.44 1.27
CA MET A 35 -7.28 -3.52 0.29
C MET A 35 -6.24 -2.98 -0.69
N TYR A 36 -5.03 -2.68 -0.21
CA TYR A 36 -3.94 -2.22 -1.06
C TYR A 36 -3.52 -3.29 -2.06
N GLU A 37 -3.43 -4.55 -1.66
CA GLU A 37 -3.15 -5.68 -2.55
C GLU A 37 -4.17 -5.78 -3.68
N VAL A 38 -5.46 -5.72 -3.37
CA VAL A 38 -6.53 -5.75 -4.37
C VAL A 38 -6.45 -4.54 -5.30
N ALA A 39 -6.21 -3.34 -4.76
CA ALA A 39 -6.06 -2.13 -5.57
C ALA A 39 -4.83 -2.21 -6.49
N LEU A 40 -3.71 -2.74 -5.99
CA LEU A 40 -2.48 -2.93 -6.76
C LEU A 40 -2.71 -3.93 -7.89
N ILE A 41 -3.37 -5.05 -7.63
CA ILE A 41 -3.76 -6.04 -8.65
C ILE A 41 -4.61 -5.40 -9.74
N ASN A 42 -5.62 -4.61 -9.36
CA ASN A 42 -6.53 -3.97 -10.32
C ASN A 42 -5.85 -2.88 -11.17
N ASN A 43 -4.87 -2.17 -10.60
CA ASN A 43 -4.09 -1.19 -11.32
C ASN A 43 -2.93 -1.81 -12.11
N THR A 44 -2.55 -3.06 -11.82
CA THR A 44 -1.48 -3.76 -12.55
C THR A 44 -1.89 -4.00 -14.00
N PRO A 45 -1.05 -3.63 -14.98
CA PRO A 45 -1.32 -3.90 -16.39
C PRO A 45 -1.39 -5.40 -16.69
N ARG A 46 -2.42 -5.83 -17.45
CA ARG A 46 -2.66 -7.25 -17.76
C ARG A 46 -1.81 -7.80 -18.92
N ASP A 47 -1.10 -6.93 -19.64
CA ASP A 47 -0.45 -7.24 -20.91
C ASP A 47 0.92 -7.95 -20.76
N THR A 48 1.41 -8.10 -19.53
CA THR A 48 2.73 -8.69 -19.23
C THR A 48 2.62 -9.88 -18.30
N GLY A 49 2.07 -10.99 -18.79
CA GLY A 49 2.09 -12.28 -18.11
C GLY A 49 1.58 -12.25 -16.66
N ASN A 50 1.99 -13.24 -15.88
CA ASN A 50 1.57 -13.52 -14.50
C ASN A 50 1.87 -12.41 -13.46
N ALA A 51 2.10 -11.15 -13.84
CA ALA A 51 2.45 -10.03 -12.95
C ALA A 51 1.48 -9.86 -11.78
N VAL A 52 0.18 -9.91 -12.04
CA VAL A 52 -0.88 -9.90 -11.01
C VAL A 52 -0.68 -11.02 -9.99
N SER A 53 -0.34 -12.23 -10.44
CA SER A 53 -0.14 -13.40 -9.56
C SER A 53 1.12 -13.30 -8.67
N THR A 54 1.99 -12.33 -8.94
CA THR A 54 3.20 -12.10 -8.14
C THR A 54 3.01 -11.05 -7.04
N VAL A 55 1.86 -10.35 -7.02
CA VAL A 55 1.52 -9.43 -5.93
C VAL A 55 1.36 -10.23 -4.65
N LYS A 56 2.09 -9.84 -3.61
CA LYS A 56 2.04 -10.47 -2.29
C LYS A 56 2.24 -9.45 -1.18
N GLN A 57 1.68 -9.79 -0.02
CA GLN A 57 1.96 -9.11 1.23
C GLN A 57 3.13 -9.77 1.96
N SER A 58 3.94 -8.96 2.65
CA SER A 58 4.93 -9.46 3.61
C SER A 58 4.26 -9.91 4.91
N ASN A 59 5.00 -10.64 5.73
CA ASN A 59 4.69 -10.74 7.16
C ASN A 59 4.89 -9.39 7.85
N PHE A 60 4.44 -9.27 9.11
CA PHE A 60 4.79 -8.11 9.92
C PHE A 60 6.30 -8.03 10.10
N LYS A 61 6.87 -6.84 9.87
CA LYS A 61 8.28 -6.58 10.17
C LYS A 61 8.53 -6.67 11.68
N SER A 62 9.60 -7.36 12.06
CA SER A 62 10.05 -7.45 13.45
C SER A 62 10.90 -6.23 13.82
N GLY A 63 11.01 -5.94 15.12
CA GLY A 63 11.89 -4.88 15.65
C GLY A 63 11.40 -3.44 15.42
N LEU A 64 10.19 -3.25 14.91
CA LEU A 64 9.59 -1.92 14.72
C LEU A 64 8.58 -1.60 15.82
N THR A 65 8.55 -0.34 16.25
CA THR A 65 7.57 0.18 17.23
C THR A 65 6.14 0.16 16.68
N LEU A 66 5.98 0.32 15.36
CA LEU A 66 4.69 0.27 14.68
C LEU A 66 4.55 -1.03 13.88
N PRO A 67 3.37 -1.67 13.88
CA PRO A 67 3.11 -2.80 13.00
C PRO A 67 3.16 -2.32 11.54
N GLN A 68 4.06 -2.93 10.76
CA GLN A 68 4.23 -2.62 9.34
C GLN A 68 4.19 -3.89 8.50
N LYS A 69 3.47 -3.83 7.37
CA LYS A 69 3.50 -4.81 6.29
C LYS A 69 3.84 -4.09 4.99
N GLU A 70 4.52 -4.78 4.10
CA GLU A 70 4.76 -4.34 2.72
C GLU A 70 3.83 -5.09 1.79
N VAL A 71 3.39 -4.42 0.73
CA VAL A 71 2.61 -5.03 -0.34
C VAL A 71 3.26 -4.63 -1.65
N GLY A 72 3.61 -5.63 -2.46
CA GLY A 72 4.33 -5.40 -3.70
C GLY A 72 4.51 -6.67 -4.51
N TYR A 73 5.33 -6.59 -5.54
CA TYR A 73 5.57 -7.70 -6.43
C TYR A 73 6.80 -8.51 -5.99
N LYS A 74 6.73 -9.83 -6.20
CA LYS A 74 7.91 -10.70 -6.03
C LYS A 74 8.92 -10.61 -7.18
N SER A 75 8.54 -10.04 -8.32
CA SER A 75 9.37 -10.06 -9.52
C SER A 75 9.84 -8.69 -9.98
N TRP A 76 11.12 -8.60 -10.34
CA TRP A 76 11.80 -7.39 -10.80
C TRP A 76 11.36 -6.92 -12.20
N TYR A 77 10.81 -7.80 -13.05
CA TYR A 77 10.36 -7.42 -14.39
C TYR A 77 9.08 -6.55 -14.39
N ILE A 78 8.47 -6.29 -13.23
CA ILE A 78 7.25 -5.49 -13.11
C ILE A 78 7.56 -3.99 -13.03
N HIS A 79 8.84 -3.62 -12.90
CA HIS A 79 9.28 -2.23 -13.00
C HIS A 79 9.09 -1.63 -14.40
N PHE A 80 9.10 -2.45 -15.46
CA PHE A 80 9.05 -1.98 -16.85
C PHE A 80 7.79 -1.18 -17.24
N PRO A 81 6.56 -1.59 -16.82
CA PRO A 81 5.39 -0.75 -17.02
C PRO A 81 5.26 0.44 -16.05
N GLU A 82 5.98 0.49 -14.91
CA GLU A 82 5.82 1.60 -13.95
C GLU A 82 6.53 2.87 -14.43
N VAL A 83 7.76 2.72 -14.92
CA VAL A 83 8.61 3.84 -15.38
C VAL A 83 8.67 3.98 -16.91
N GLY A 84 8.01 3.07 -17.63
CA GLY A 84 8.05 2.96 -19.08
C GLY A 84 9.36 2.34 -19.57
N THR A 85 9.37 1.86 -20.82
CA THR A 85 10.56 1.28 -21.44
C THR A 85 11.12 2.21 -22.51
N LYS A 86 12.43 2.47 -22.45
CA LYS A 86 13.17 3.14 -23.53
C LYS A 86 14.14 2.14 -24.15
N VAL A 87 14.08 1.99 -25.47
CA VAL A 87 15.01 1.15 -26.24
C VAL A 87 15.64 2.04 -27.31
N PHE A 88 16.97 2.14 -27.33
CA PHE A 88 17.74 3.06 -28.20
C PHE A 88 17.20 4.50 -28.18
N GLY A 89 16.90 5.04 -27.00
CA GLY A 89 16.43 6.42 -26.84
C GLY A 89 14.96 6.68 -27.21
N LYS A 90 14.23 5.70 -27.77
CA LYS A 90 12.80 5.80 -28.09
C LYS A 90 11.94 5.14 -27.01
N VAL A 91 10.89 5.83 -26.56
CA VAL A 91 9.89 5.28 -25.64
C VAL A 91 9.08 4.22 -26.38
N ARG A 92 9.14 2.97 -25.91
CA ARG A 92 8.37 1.84 -26.47
C ARG A 92 7.03 1.66 -25.76
N GLN A 93 7.02 1.78 -24.44
CA GLN A 93 5.80 1.76 -23.64
C GLN A 93 5.84 2.96 -22.69
N PRO A 94 4.79 3.80 -22.66
CA PRO A 94 4.73 4.90 -21.71
C PRO A 94 4.65 4.36 -20.27
N PRO A 95 5.09 5.15 -19.28
CA PRO A 95 4.91 4.80 -17.87
C PRO A 95 3.42 4.69 -17.55
N GLN A 96 3.04 3.66 -16.82
CA GLN A 96 1.64 3.39 -16.42
C GLN A 96 1.37 3.78 -14.96
N HIS A 97 2.42 4.11 -14.20
CA HIS A 97 2.33 4.69 -12.84
C HIS A 97 1.34 3.97 -11.91
N PHE A 98 1.21 2.65 -12.02
CA PHE A 98 0.18 1.89 -11.34
C PHE A 98 0.42 1.79 -9.83
N GLN A 99 1.68 1.84 -9.38
CA GLN A 99 2.00 1.91 -7.94
C GLN A 99 1.59 3.27 -7.37
N ALA A 100 1.98 4.37 -8.03
CA ALA A 100 1.59 5.71 -7.61
C ALA A 100 0.06 5.89 -7.59
N LYS A 101 -0.63 5.42 -8.63
CA LYS A 101 -2.09 5.40 -8.72
C LYS A 101 -2.72 4.60 -7.58
N THR A 102 -2.13 3.45 -7.22
CA THR A 102 -2.60 2.63 -6.10
C THR A 102 -2.44 3.35 -4.77
N MET A 103 -1.30 4.01 -4.54
CA MET A 103 -1.07 4.81 -3.33
C MET A 103 -2.08 5.95 -3.19
N GLU A 104 -2.32 6.68 -4.27
CA GLU A 104 -3.29 7.78 -4.28
C GLU A 104 -4.71 7.28 -4.00
N GLN A 105 -5.13 6.21 -4.68
CA GLN A 105 -6.43 5.58 -4.48
C GLN A 105 -6.62 5.10 -3.03
N MET A 106 -5.58 4.54 -2.41
CA MET A 106 -5.67 3.90 -1.10
C MET A 106 -5.52 4.86 0.09
N ARG A 107 -5.08 6.11 -0.13
CA ARG A 107 -4.82 7.05 0.97
C ARG A 107 -6.04 7.32 1.84
N LYS A 108 -7.17 7.70 1.23
CA LYS A 108 -8.41 8.00 1.95
C LYS A 108 -9.05 6.75 2.59
N PRO A 109 -9.17 5.61 1.87
CA PRO A 109 -9.62 4.35 2.47
C PRO A 109 -8.78 3.91 3.68
N ALA A 110 -7.45 3.97 3.58
CA ALA A 110 -6.55 3.59 4.68
C ALA A 110 -6.78 4.47 5.91
N LEU A 111 -6.86 5.79 5.72
CA LEU A 111 -7.14 6.73 6.82
C LEU A 111 -8.49 6.43 7.50
N ASN A 112 -9.52 6.07 6.73
CA ASN A 112 -10.83 5.72 7.27
C ASN A 112 -10.78 4.45 8.12
N ILE A 113 -10.06 3.40 7.69
CA ILE A 113 -9.86 2.18 8.47
C ILE A 113 -9.24 2.50 9.83
N TYR A 114 -8.17 3.30 9.85
CA TYR A 114 -7.53 3.67 11.11
C TYR A 114 -8.43 4.54 12.00
N LYS A 115 -9.22 5.44 11.43
CA LYS A 115 -10.23 6.23 12.17
C LYS A 115 -11.28 5.33 12.80
N GLU A 116 -11.79 4.34 12.06
CA GLU A 116 -12.78 3.39 12.58
C GLU A 116 -12.21 2.46 13.65
N ALA A 117 -10.98 1.96 13.46
CA ALA A 117 -10.30 1.13 14.44
C ALA A 117 -10.17 1.89 15.77
N ILE A 118 -9.73 3.15 15.75
CA ILE A 118 -9.63 3.99 16.95
C ILE A 118 -11.01 4.15 17.62
N ARG A 119 -12.05 4.46 16.85
CA ARG A 119 -13.41 4.60 17.40
C ARG A 119 -13.91 3.32 18.07
N ARG A 120 -13.52 2.14 17.57
CA ARG A 120 -13.88 0.85 18.17
C ARG A 120 -13.07 0.56 19.43
N THR A 121 -11.80 0.95 19.48
CA THR A 121 -10.91 0.71 20.64
C THR A 121 -11.13 1.71 21.78
N LEU A 122 -11.61 2.93 21.48
CA LEU A 122 -11.89 3.98 22.47
C LEU A 122 -13.35 4.03 22.93
N LYS A 123 -14.22 3.17 22.40
CA LYS A 123 -15.55 2.91 22.93
C LYS A 123 -15.46 1.92 24.07
#